data_AF-A0A357AVN1-F1
#
_entry.id   AF-A0A357AVN1-F1
#
_cell.length_a   1.000
_cell.length_b   1.000
_cell.length_c   1.000
_cell.angle_alpha   90.00
_cell.angle_beta   90.00
_cell.angle_gamma   90.00
#
_symmetry.space_group_name_H-M   'P 1'
#
loop_
_entity.id
_entity.type
_entity.pdbx_description
1 polymer ?
#
loop_
_entity_poly.entity_id
_entity_poly.type
_entity_poly.pdbx_seq_one_letter_code
_entity_poly.pdbx_strand_id
1 'polypeptide(L)' 'MGLPRLALVSPVDNMVLPAANLLPPPGWERAQVPPMGHVAMLYRPEPARLAADFLRKHAV' A
#
# COMPACT_ATOMS: atom_id res chain seq x y z
N MET A 1 -1.86 22.24 3.90
CA MET A 1 -0.98 21.35 3.10
C MET A 1 -1.11 19.94 3.68
N GLY A 2 -1.43 18.95 2.86
CA GLY A 2 -1.65 17.58 3.35
C GLY A 2 -0.34 16.78 3.42
N LEU A 3 -0.25 15.86 4.37
CA LEU A 3 0.88 14.93 4.45
C LEU A 3 0.88 13.97 3.24
N PRO A 4 2.07 13.60 2.70
CA PRO A 4 2.19 12.52 1.72
C PRO A 4 1.62 11.23 2.29
N ARG A 5 0.81 10.51 1.51
CA ARG A 5 0.15 9.27 1.92
C ARG A 5 0.24 8.24 0.79
N LEU A 6 0.60 7.00 1.12
CA LEU A 6 0.71 5.88 0.19
C LEU A 6 -0.16 4.70 0.65
N ALA A 7 -0.95 4.15 -0.26
CA ALA A 7 -1.68 2.90 -0.07
C ALA A 7 -1.01 1.78 -0.87
N LEU A 8 -0.55 0.75 -0.16
CA LEU A 8 -0.10 -0.50 -0.75
C LEU A 8 -1.27 -1.48 -0.79
N VAL A 9 -1.62 -1.98 -1.97
CA VAL A 9 -2.81 -2.82 -2.17
C VAL A 9 -2.43 -4.15 -2.81
N SER A 10 -2.96 -5.25 -2.30
CA SER A 10 -2.82 -6.58 -2.93
C SER A 10 -4.05 -6.90 -3.79
N PRO A 11 -3.87 -7.45 -5.00
CA PRO A 11 -5.00 -7.88 -5.84
C PRO A 11 -5.73 -9.11 -5.29
N VAL A 12 -5.15 -9.80 -4.31
CA VAL A 12 -5.71 -10.99 -3.67
C VAL A 12 -5.81 -10.83 -2.15
N ASP A 13 -5.99 -9.59 -1.67
CA ASP A 13 -6.31 -9.33 -0.28
C ASP A 13 -7.58 -10.10 0.12
N ASN A 14 -7.45 -10.90 1.18
CA ASN A 14 -8.47 -11.84 1.63
C ASN A 14 -9.14 -11.39 2.94
N MET A 15 -8.93 -10.14 3.38
CA MET A 15 -9.47 -9.62 4.65
C MET A 15 -10.20 -8.29 4.49
N VAL A 16 -9.83 -7.44 3.54
CA VAL A 16 -10.55 -6.20 3.26
C VAL A 16 -11.64 -6.46 2.23
N LEU A 17 -12.89 -6.51 2.70
CA LEU A 17 -14.05 -6.88 1.91
C LEU A 17 -15.16 -5.80 1.98
N PRO A 18 -15.91 -5.57 0.87
CA PRO A 18 -15.63 -6.02 -0.49
C PRO A 18 -14.30 -5.45 -1.04
N ALA A 19 -13.73 -6.06 -2.07
CA ALA A 19 -12.44 -5.64 -2.65
C ALA A 19 -12.38 -4.16 -3.06
N ALA A 20 -13.53 -3.54 -3.35
CA ALA A 20 -13.62 -2.10 -3.60
C ALA A 20 -13.12 -1.24 -2.42
N ASN A 21 -13.18 -1.74 -1.18
CA ASN A 21 -12.71 -1.07 0.02
C ASN A 21 -11.17 -1.02 0.14
N LEU A 22 -10.44 -1.70 -0.75
CA LEU A 22 -8.98 -1.57 -0.85
C LEU A 22 -8.55 -0.22 -1.43
N LEU A 23 -9.44 0.47 -2.14
CA LEU A 23 -9.11 1.72 -2.81
C LEU A 23 -9.08 2.88 -1.81
N PRO A 24 -7.97 3.63 -1.72
CA PRO A 24 -7.90 4.76 -0.81
C PRO A 24 -8.73 5.95 -1.31
N PRO A 25 -9.10 6.89 -0.42
CA PRO A 25 -9.75 8.13 -0.82
C PRO A 25 -8.82 9.04 -1.65
N PRO A 26 -9.35 10.08 -2.30
CA PRO A 26 -8.53 11.04 -3.06
C PRO A 26 -7.37 11.64 -2.25
N GLY A 27 -6.24 11.88 -2.92
CA GLY A 27 -5.03 12.44 -2.32
C GLY A 27 -4.05 11.42 -1.74
N TRP A 28 -4.29 10.12 -1.96
CA TRP A 28 -3.34 9.05 -1.70
C TRP A 28 -2.65 8.60 -2.99
N GLU A 29 -1.34 8.38 -2.93
CA GLU A 29 -0.63 7.58 -3.93
C GLU A 29 -1.04 6.10 -3.74
N ARG A 30 -1.17 5.35 -4.84
CA ARG A 30 -1.53 3.93 -4.80
C ARG A 30 -0.46 3.13 -5.52
N ALA A 31 0.04 2.09 -4.86
CA ALA A 31 0.90 1.08 -5.47
C ALA A 31 0.33 -0.32 -5.23
N GLN A 32 0.23 -1.12 -6.29
CA GLN A 32 -0.18 -2.51 -6.17
C GLN A 32 1.04 -3.39 -5.92
N VAL A 33 0.95 -4.28 -4.94
CA VAL A 33 1.98 -5.29 -4.65
C VAL A 33 1.64 -6.60 -5.38
N PRO A 34 2.59 -7.55 -5.54
CA PRO A 34 2.29 -8.86 -6.10
C PRO A 34 1.22 -9.62 -5.31
N PRO A 35 0.61 -10.67 -5.88
CA PRO A 35 -0.42 -11.44 -5.20
C PRO A 35 0.07 -12.02 -3.87
N MET A 36 -0.53 -11.55 -2.77
CA MET A 36 -0.30 -12.06 -1.41
C MET A 36 -1.51 -11.79 -0.51
N GLY A 37 -1.73 -12.63 0.49
CA GLY A 37 -2.79 -12.39 1.49
C GLY A 37 -2.52 -11.13 2.31
N HIS A 38 -3.55 -10.59 2.96
CA HIS A 38 -3.50 -9.34 3.72
C HIS A 38 -2.35 -9.31 4.73
N VAL A 39 -2.31 -10.32 5.61
CA VAL A 39 -1.27 -10.43 6.66
C VAL A 39 0.11 -10.71 6.07
N ALA A 40 0.17 -11.49 4.98
CA ALA A 40 1.45 -11.79 4.34
C ALA A 40 2.18 -10.52 3.88
N MET A 41 1.44 -9.48 3.49
CA MET A 41 1.99 -8.19 3.07
C MET A 41 2.95 -7.56 4.09
N LEU A 42 2.71 -7.76 5.39
CA LEU A 42 3.55 -7.21 6.46
C LEU A 42 4.94 -7.86 6.54
N TYR A 43 5.09 -9.07 5.99
CA TYR A 43 6.31 -9.88 6.12
C TYR A 43 7.06 -10.07 4.79
N ARG A 44 6.52 -9.58 3.67
CA ARG A 44 7.23 -9.62 2.39
C ARG A 44 8.17 -8.42 2.28
N PRO A 45 9.36 -8.60 1.69
CA PRO A 45 10.32 -7.51 1.55
C PRO A 45 9.86 -6.42 0.59
N GLU A 46 9.00 -6.76 -0.37
CA GLU A 46 8.58 -5.85 -1.44
C GLU A 46 7.68 -4.70 -0.95
N PRO A 47 6.61 -4.93 -0.18
CA PRO A 47 5.85 -3.85 0.47
C PRO A 47 6.74 -2.92 1.31
N ALA A 48 7.70 -3.48 2.05
CA ALA A 48 8.64 -2.69 2.86
C ALA A 48 9.56 -1.81 2.00
N ARG A 49 10.05 -2.33 0.87
CA ARG A 49 10.86 -1.55 -0.09
C ARG A 49 10.06 -0.39 -0.68
N LEU A 50 8.83 -0.64 -1.13
CA LEU A 50 7.96 0.40 -1.68
C LEU A 50 7.66 1.49 -0.64
N ALA A 51 7.38 1.10 0.61
CA ALA A 51 7.21 2.05 1.70
C ALA A 51 8.48 2.87 1.97
N ALA A 52 9.65 2.23 1.99
CA ALA A 52 10.92 2.92 2.19
C ALA A 52 11.25 3.90 1.05
N ASP A 53 10.99 3.53 -0.21
CA ASP A 53 11.21 4.39 -1.37
C ASP A 53 10.29 5.61 -1.35
N PHE A 54 9.01 5.41 -0.96
CA PHE A 54 8.09 6.50 -0.74
C PHE A 54 8.55 7.45 0.37
N LEU A 55 9.02 6.91 1.49
CA LEU A 55 9.55 7.73 2.59
C LEU A 55 10.78 8.53 2.14
N ARG A 56 11.71 7.92 1.39
CA ARG A 56 12.90 8.63 0.85
C ARG A 56 12.53 9.72 -0.14
N LYS A 57 11.57 9.46 -1.05
CA LYS A 57 11.05 10.44 -2.02
C LYS A 57 10.47 11.69 -1.34
N HIS A 58 9.98 11.54 -0.11
CA HIS A 58 9.32 12.61 0.65
C HIS A 58 10.07 13.03 1.91
N ALA A 59 11.28 12.49 2.14
CA ALA A 59 12.17 12.95 3.19
C ALA A 59 12.75 14.31 2.75
N VAL A 60 12.44 15.35 3.52
CA VAL A 60 13.00 16.70 3.37
C VAL A 60 14.35 16.77 4.03
#